data_AF-A0A7R9EJV9-F1
#
_entry.id   AF-A0A7R9EJV9-F1
#
_cell.length_a   1.000
_cell.length_b   1.000
_cell.length_c   1.000
_cell.angle_alpha   90.00
_cell.angle_beta   90.00
_cell.angle_gamma   90.00
#
_symmetry.space_group_name_H-M   'P 1'
#
loop_
_entity.id
_entity.type
_entity.pdbx_description
1 polymer ?
#
loop_
_entity_poly.entity_id
_entity_poly.type
_entity_poly.pdbx_seq_one_letter_code
_entity_poly.pdbx_strand_id
1 'polypeptide(L)'
;MWMMPKDSVYGGWPRSGEIDMIESRGNRQLIQNNVNIGVEHVGSTLHWGPAWNVDAWAHGTWGKNRSPGYASDFHVYRVEWTKDHMRFTVDGEEIGSVYPSDSGFYGLGQLDGQENPWGGASNYKMAPFDQQFFIILNVAVGGTNYYFPDDVSNPSAKPWSNTSPTASSDFWNARAQWLSTWQGDDAHLQVDYVKVFAV
;
A
#
# COMPACT_ATOMS: atom_id res chain seq x y z
N MET A 1 -3.42 -4.94 3.17
CA MET A 1 -4.90 -4.83 3.10
C MET A 1 -5.20 -3.52 2.41
N TRP A 2 -6.01 -3.58 1.38
CA TRP A 2 -6.16 -2.48 0.44
C TRP A 2 -7.55 -2.48 -0.14
N MET A 3 -7.87 -1.48 -0.94
CA MET A 3 -9.20 -1.28 -1.49
C MET A 3 -9.12 -0.84 -2.95
N MET A 4 -9.99 -1.41 -3.77
CA MET A 4 -10.12 -1.06 -5.18
C MET A 4 -11.55 -0.59 -5.48
N PRO A 5 -11.75 0.34 -6.43
CA PRO A 5 -13.06 0.83 -6.80
C PRO A 5 -13.93 -0.34 -7.29
N LYS A 6 -15.18 -0.35 -6.85
CA LYS A 6 -16.19 -1.31 -7.31
C LYS A 6 -16.43 -1.15 -8.81
N ASP A 7 -16.52 0.10 -9.25
CA ASP A 7 -16.78 0.49 -10.62
C ASP A 7 -15.68 1.45 -11.07
N SER A 8 -15.12 1.23 -12.26
CA SER A 8 -14.10 2.11 -12.85
C SER A 8 -14.70 3.39 -13.45
N VAL A 9 -15.42 4.17 -12.64
CA VAL A 9 -16.21 5.35 -13.06
C VAL A 9 -15.36 6.38 -13.82
N TYR A 10 -14.09 6.56 -13.42
CA TYR A 10 -13.16 7.51 -14.04
C TYR A 10 -12.20 6.84 -15.05
N GLY A 11 -12.39 5.54 -15.33
CA GLY A 11 -11.53 4.73 -16.20
C GLY A 11 -10.57 3.81 -15.43
N GLY A 12 -9.66 3.19 -16.17
CA GLY A 12 -8.70 2.21 -15.63
C GLY A 12 -7.72 2.81 -14.60
N TRP A 13 -7.05 1.93 -13.88
CA TRP A 13 -6.08 2.32 -12.84
C TRP A 13 -5.01 3.29 -13.36
N PRO A 14 -4.63 4.33 -12.59
CA PRO A 14 -5.10 4.70 -11.25
C PRO A 14 -6.24 5.72 -11.26
N ARG A 15 -6.93 5.94 -12.39
CA ARG A 15 -7.94 7.01 -12.53
C ARG A 15 -9.10 6.86 -11.57
N SER A 16 -9.49 5.63 -11.26
CA SER A 16 -10.58 5.32 -10.32
C SER A 16 -10.09 5.06 -8.88
N GLY A 17 -8.81 5.29 -8.61
CA GLY A 17 -8.21 5.22 -7.28
C GLY A 17 -7.81 3.82 -6.82
N GLU A 18 -6.94 3.78 -5.81
CA GLU A 18 -6.60 2.62 -4.98
C GLU A 18 -6.27 3.14 -3.57
N ILE A 19 -6.72 2.44 -2.54
CA ILE A 19 -6.45 2.80 -1.15
C ILE A 19 -5.72 1.65 -0.48
N ASP A 20 -4.42 1.78 -0.32
CA ASP A 20 -3.62 0.91 0.51
C ASP A 20 -3.75 1.33 1.96
N MET A 21 -4.74 0.76 2.65
CA MET A 21 -4.90 0.99 4.09
C MET A 21 -3.66 0.52 4.84
N ILE A 22 -3.10 -0.63 4.47
CA ILE A 22 -1.83 -1.09 5.01
C ILE A 22 -1.07 -2.01 4.06
N GLU A 23 0.21 -1.75 3.88
CA GLU A 23 1.18 -2.64 3.27
C GLU A 23 2.35 -2.87 4.22
N SER A 24 2.84 -4.10 4.30
CA SER A 24 4.02 -4.46 5.08
C SER A 24 4.72 -5.66 4.45
N ARG A 25 6.00 -5.81 4.78
CA ARG A 25 6.85 -6.91 4.32
C ARG A 25 6.98 -7.94 5.44
N GLY A 26 6.77 -9.22 5.13
CA GLY A 26 6.85 -10.31 6.13
C GLY A 26 8.26 -10.65 6.62
N ASN A 27 9.31 -9.98 6.11
CA ASN A 27 10.68 -10.28 6.49
C ASN A 27 11.05 -9.71 7.86
N ARG A 28 11.49 -10.55 8.80
CA ARG A 28 11.83 -10.10 10.17
C ARG A 28 13.03 -9.13 10.23
N GLN A 29 13.99 -9.29 9.33
CA GLN A 29 15.27 -8.55 9.33
C GLN A 29 15.60 -8.04 7.93
N LEU A 30 14.65 -7.38 7.27
CA LEU A 30 14.91 -6.75 5.96
C LEU A 30 15.39 -5.33 6.19
N ILE A 31 16.70 -5.13 6.09
CA ILE A 31 17.35 -3.88 6.45
C ILE A 31 17.75 -3.10 5.18
N GLN A 32 17.36 -1.84 5.10
CA GLN A 32 17.86 -0.89 4.12
C GLN A 32 18.32 0.37 4.87
N ASN A 33 19.54 0.86 4.61
CA ASN A 33 20.07 2.06 5.27
C ASN A 33 19.98 2.04 6.81
N ASN A 34 20.27 0.88 7.42
CA ASN A 34 20.15 0.62 8.87
C ASN A 34 18.73 0.71 9.44
N VAL A 35 17.70 0.72 8.60
CA VAL A 35 16.29 0.70 9.01
C VAL A 35 15.68 -0.65 8.63
N ASN A 36 14.92 -1.25 9.55
CA ASN A 36 14.15 -2.45 9.25
C ASN A 36 12.89 -2.08 8.47
N ILE A 37 12.91 -2.32 7.15
CA ILE A 37 11.78 -2.08 6.24
C ILE A 37 10.87 -3.31 6.10
N GLY A 38 11.15 -4.35 6.88
CA GLY A 38 10.42 -5.60 7.02
C GLY A 38 9.19 -5.48 7.91
N VAL A 39 9.03 -6.42 8.82
CA VAL A 39 7.88 -6.48 9.76
C VAL A 39 7.78 -5.28 10.70
N GLU A 40 8.86 -4.50 10.85
CA GLU A 40 8.86 -3.29 11.66
C GLU A 40 8.28 -2.08 10.93
N HIS A 41 8.06 -2.18 9.62
CA HIS A 41 7.55 -1.08 8.81
C HIS A 41 6.17 -1.41 8.26
N VAL A 42 5.30 -0.42 8.32
CA VAL A 42 4.03 -0.42 7.59
C VAL A 42 3.89 0.88 6.80
N GLY A 43 3.23 0.78 5.66
CA GLY A 43 2.88 1.91 4.82
C GLY A 43 1.38 1.99 4.54
N SER A 44 0.88 3.20 4.34
CA SER A 44 -0.40 3.45 3.69
C SER A 44 -0.15 4.32 2.47
N THR A 45 -0.82 4.01 1.37
CA THR A 45 -0.64 4.71 0.11
C THR A 45 -2.00 4.94 -0.54
N LEU A 46 -2.16 6.09 -1.17
CA LEU A 46 -3.26 6.37 -2.08
C LEU A 46 -2.68 6.38 -3.48
N HIS A 47 -3.26 5.63 -4.42
CA HIS A 47 -2.91 5.77 -5.84
C HIS A 47 -4.01 6.53 -6.57
N TRP A 48 -3.62 7.55 -7.33
CA TRP A 48 -4.52 8.34 -8.17
C TRP A 48 -3.73 9.03 -9.27
N GLY A 49 -4.33 9.19 -10.43
CA GLY A 49 -3.68 9.86 -11.54
C GLY A 49 -4.41 9.65 -12.86
N PRO A 50 -4.10 10.46 -13.88
CA PRO A 50 -4.73 10.34 -15.19
C PRO A 50 -4.22 9.14 -16.00
N ALA A 51 -3.12 8.49 -15.60
CA ALA A 51 -2.59 7.29 -16.24
C ALA A 51 -1.60 6.57 -15.32
N TRP A 52 -1.29 5.30 -15.63
CA TRP A 52 -0.35 4.47 -14.85
C TRP A 52 1.05 5.08 -14.70
N ASN A 53 1.50 5.84 -15.72
CA ASN A 53 2.80 6.51 -15.73
C ASN A 53 2.76 7.92 -15.15
N VAL A 54 1.59 8.35 -14.65
CA VAL A 54 1.35 9.65 -14.01
C VAL A 54 0.59 9.41 -12.71
N ASP A 55 0.95 8.34 -12.01
CA ASP A 55 0.41 8.01 -10.70
C ASP A 55 1.05 8.90 -9.64
N ALA A 56 0.21 9.60 -8.88
CA ALA A 56 0.59 10.64 -7.93
C ALA A 56 0.78 10.11 -6.50
N TRP A 57 0.89 8.79 -6.33
CA TRP A 57 1.00 8.10 -5.04
C TRP A 57 2.03 8.69 -4.07
N ALA A 58 3.13 9.26 -4.58
CA ALA A 58 4.16 9.91 -3.78
C ALA A 58 3.63 11.10 -2.93
N HIS A 59 2.49 11.69 -3.32
CA HIS A 59 1.83 12.78 -2.58
C HIS A 59 0.85 12.28 -1.51
N GLY A 60 0.63 10.97 -1.41
CA GLY A 60 -0.33 10.35 -0.51
C GLY A 60 0.19 9.03 0.06
N THR A 61 1.50 8.97 0.30
CA THR A 61 2.17 7.83 0.93
C THR A 61 2.70 8.23 2.30
N TRP A 62 2.50 7.35 3.27
CA TRP A 62 2.97 7.51 4.62
C TRP A 62 3.49 6.17 5.14
N GLY A 63 4.47 6.22 6.04
CA GLY A 63 5.05 5.01 6.60
C GLY A 63 5.47 5.23 8.03
N LYS A 64 5.45 4.14 8.81
CA LYS A 64 5.84 4.16 10.21
C LYS A 64 6.58 2.91 10.62
N ASN A 65 7.71 3.13 11.30
CA ASN A 65 8.47 2.08 11.94
C ASN A 65 8.10 1.90 13.42
N ARG A 66 8.06 0.67 13.89
CA ARG A 66 7.90 0.32 15.31
C ARG A 66 8.67 -0.96 15.63
N SER A 67 9.26 -1.01 16.82
CA SER A 67 9.85 -2.23 17.40
C SER A 67 8.93 -2.77 18.52
N PRO A 68 8.72 -4.10 18.67
CA PRO A 68 9.35 -5.19 17.92
C PRO A 68 8.73 -5.48 16.53
N GLY A 69 7.80 -4.63 16.09
CA GLY A 69 7.17 -4.70 14.76
C GLY A 69 5.72 -5.14 14.79
N TYR A 70 5.13 -5.20 13.60
CA TYR A 70 3.69 -5.40 13.39
C TYR A 70 3.29 -6.87 13.17
N ALA A 71 4.26 -7.79 13.21
CA ALA A 71 4.05 -9.23 13.06
C ALA A 71 4.02 -9.98 14.40
N SER A 72 4.14 -9.25 15.53
CA SER A 72 4.25 -9.86 16.86
C SER A 72 2.91 -10.04 17.57
N ASP A 73 1.91 -9.22 17.24
CA ASP A 73 0.58 -9.22 17.85
C ASP A 73 -0.49 -8.78 16.81
N PHE A 74 -1.77 -8.94 17.16
CA PHE A 74 -2.85 -8.30 16.41
C PHE A 74 -2.80 -6.79 16.58
N HIS A 75 -2.96 -6.07 15.47
CA HIS A 75 -2.99 -4.61 15.44
C HIS A 75 -4.29 -4.12 14.80
N VAL A 76 -4.75 -2.94 15.25
CA VAL A 76 -5.96 -2.32 14.70
C VAL A 76 -5.54 -1.31 13.63
N TYR A 77 -5.71 -1.70 12.37
CA TYR A 77 -5.54 -0.84 11.21
C TYR A 77 -6.87 -0.19 10.86
N ARG A 78 -6.89 1.13 10.67
CA ARG A 78 -8.10 1.86 10.33
C ARG A 78 -7.84 2.98 9.35
N VAL A 79 -8.69 3.05 8.33
CA VAL A 79 -8.93 4.24 7.52
C VAL A 79 -10.24 4.90 7.97
N GLU A 80 -10.18 6.17 8.34
CA GLU A 80 -11.34 7.04 8.41
C GLU A 80 -11.46 7.77 7.08
N TRP A 81 -12.59 7.60 6.41
CA TRP A 81 -12.83 8.16 5.08
C TRP A 81 -14.15 8.92 5.10
N THR A 82 -14.07 10.21 4.78
CA THR A 82 -15.21 11.12 4.78
C THR A 82 -15.33 11.81 3.42
N LYS A 83 -16.36 12.63 3.26
CA LYS A 83 -16.51 13.50 2.08
C LYS A 83 -15.44 14.61 1.99
N ASP A 84 -14.64 14.81 3.04
CA ASP A 84 -13.71 15.94 3.16
C ASP A 84 -12.25 15.51 3.34
N HIS A 85 -12.00 14.30 3.86
CA HIS A 85 -10.65 13.84 4.21
C HIS A 85 -10.53 12.32 4.30
N MET A 86 -9.28 11.85 4.32
CA MET A 86 -8.93 10.50 4.77
C MET A 86 -7.85 10.55 5.85
N ARG A 87 -7.94 9.66 6.84
CA ARG A 87 -6.95 9.51 7.91
C ARG A 87 -6.67 8.03 8.14
N PHE A 88 -5.39 7.68 8.19
CA PHE A 88 -4.87 6.34 8.41
C PHE A 88 -4.28 6.23 9.81
N THR A 89 -4.63 5.16 10.51
CA THR A 89 -4.17 4.90 11.88
C THR A 89 -3.78 3.44 12.07
N VAL A 90 -2.80 3.23 12.96
CA VAL A 90 -2.42 1.91 13.49
C VAL A 90 -2.44 1.99 15.01
N ASP A 91 -3.21 1.12 15.65
CA ASP A 91 -3.43 1.11 17.10
C ASP A 91 -3.92 2.47 17.65
N GLY A 92 -4.71 3.20 16.84
CA GLY A 92 -5.24 4.52 17.18
C GLY A 92 -4.26 5.67 16.98
N GLU A 93 -2.99 5.41 16.62
CA GLU A 93 -2.02 6.45 16.29
C GLU A 93 -2.08 6.78 14.80
N GLU A 94 -2.17 8.07 14.47
CA GLU A 94 -2.17 8.54 13.08
C GLU A 94 -0.80 8.27 12.43
N ILE A 95 -0.84 7.64 11.25
CA ILE A 95 0.35 7.46 10.40
C ILE A 95 0.33 8.41 9.21
N GLY A 96 -0.85 8.86 8.79
CA GLY A 96 -1.02 9.76 7.67
C GLY A 96 -2.44 10.28 7.54
N SER A 97 -2.59 11.46 6.95
CA SER A 97 -3.89 12.03 6.63
C SER A 97 -3.80 12.95 5.42
N VAL A 98 -4.92 13.08 4.72
CA VAL A 98 -5.07 13.95 3.56
C VAL A 98 -6.38 14.72 3.66
N TYR A 99 -6.27 16.03 3.48
CA TYR A 99 -7.37 16.98 3.39
C TYR A 99 -7.18 17.73 2.07
N PRO A 100 -7.73 17.23 0.94
CA PRO A 100 -7.57 17.91 -0.33
C PRO A 100 -8.08 19.35 -0.24
N SER A 101 -7.48 20.29 -0.97
CA SER A 101 -8.01 21.65 -1.11
C SER A 101 -9.15 21.67 -2.14
N ASP A 102 -9.62 22.85 -2.54
CA ASP A 102 -10.64 22.98 -3.59
C ASP A 102 -10.18 22.46 -4.95
N SER A 103 -8.86 22.34 -5.17
CA SER A 103 -8.30 21.69 -6.37
C SER A 103 -8.31 20.15 -6.31
N GLY A 104 -8.78 19.58 -5.20
CA GLY A 104 -8.96 18.15 -4.99
C GLY A 104 -7.67 17.34 -5.05
N PHE A 105 -7.80 16.04 -5.27
CA PHE A 105 -6.65 15.16 -5.50
C PHE A 105 -5.89 15.52 -6.78
N TYR A 106 -6.53 16.15 -7.76
CA TYR A 106 -5.85 16.67 -8.96
C TYR A 106 -4.75 17.67 -8.60
N GLY A 107 -5.07 18.67 -7.79
CA GLY A 107 -4.11 19.63 -7.30
C GLY A 107 -3.10 19.03 -6.32
N LEU A 108 -3.55 18.14 -5.42
CA LEU A 108 -2.66 17.45 -4.49
C LEU A 108 -1.56 16.67 -5.22
N GLY A 109 -1.92 16.00 -6.31
CA GLY A 109 -0.99 15.25 -7.15
C GLY A 109 -0.13 16.09 -8.09
N GLN A 110 -0.25 17.43 -8.05
CA GLN A 110 0.47 18.36 -8.92
C GLN A 110 0.33 18.02 -10.42
N LEU A 111 -0.89 17.67 -10.83
CA LEU A 111 -1.17 17.11 -12.16
C LEU A 111 -1.38 18.16 -13.25
N ASP A 112 -0.92 19.41 -13.04
CA ASP A 112 -1.09 20.50 -13.99
C ASP A 112 -0.53 20.15 -15.38
N GLY A 113 -1.31 20.46 -16.42
CA GLY A 113 -0.98 20.10 -17.81
C GLY A 113 -1.40 18.70 -18.25
N GLN A 114 -1.94 17.88 -17.35
CA GLN A 114 -2.58 16.60 -17.70
C GLN A 114 -4.08 16.79 -17.99
N GLU A 115 -4.71 15.79 -18.61
CA GLU A 115 -6.17 15.72 -18.63
C GLU A 115 -6.67 15.47 -17.20
N ASN A 116 -7.68 16.22 -16.75
CA ASN A 116 -8.33 15.98 -15.46
C ASN A 116 -9.53 15.03 -15.61
N PRO A 117 -9.40 13.74 -15.25
CA PRO A 117 -10.49 12.78 -15.40
C PRO A 117 -11.65 13.02 -14.41
N TRP A 118 -11.44 13.86 -13.40
CA TRP A 118 -12.39 14.06 -12.29
C TRP A 118 -13.20 15.35 -12.40
N GLY A 119 -13.01 16.17 -13.43
CA GLY A 119 -13.64 17.50 -13.53
C GLY A 119 -15.18 17.50 -13.45
N GLY A 120 -15.84 16.37 -13.76
CA GLY A 120 -17.29 16.18 -13.64
C GLY A 120 -17.75 15.42 -12.39
N ALA A 121 -16.85 15.11 -11.46
CA ALA A 121 -17.16 14.33 -10.27
C ALA A 121 -18.14 15.06 -9.34
N SER A 122 -19.07 14.31 -8.74
CA SER A 122 -20.05 14.85 -7.81
C SER A 122 -19.41 15.39 -6.53
N ASN A 123 -18.33 14.74 -6.07
CA ASN A 123 -17.43 15.28 -5.05
C ASN A 123 -16.02 15.42 -5.64
N TYR A 124 -15.85 16.47 -6.46
CA TYR A 124 -14.58 16.82 -7.10
C TYR A 124 -13.38 16.82 -6.14
N LYS A 125 -13.60 17.29 -4.91
CA LYS A 125 -12.55 17.40 -3.89
C LYS A 125 -11.96 16.04 -3.52
N MET A 126 -12.80 15.01 -3.42
CA MET A 126 -12.39 13.66 -3.02
C MET A 126 -12.21 12.69 -4.18
N ALA A 127 -12.67 13.00 -5.39
CA ALA A 127 -12.46 12.14 -6.55
C ALA A 127 -10.95 11.85 -6.76
N PRO A 128 -10.54 10.58 -6.97
CA PRO A 128 -11.40 9.43 -7.28
C PRO A 128 -11.98 8.68 -6.07
N PHE A 129 -11.63 9.07 -4.86
CA PHE A 129 -12.11 8.47 -3.60
C PHE A 129 -13.49 9.00 -3.19
N ASP A 130 -14.37 9.21 -4.18
CA ASP A 130 -15.79 9.55 -4.00
C ASP A 130 -16.74 8.44 -4.48
N GLN A 131 -16.20 7.29 -4.87
CA GLN A 131 -16.95 6.12 -5.35
C GLN A 131 -16.94 4.97 -4.33
N GLN A 132 -17.70 3.89 -4.59
CA GLN A 132 -17.69 2.69 -3.74
C GLN A 132 -16.44 1.84 -4.01
N PHE A 133 -15.86 1.24 -2.96
CA PHE A 133 -14.67 0.40 -3.05
C PHE A 133 -14.93 -0.98 -2.41
N PHE A 134 -14.27 -2.02 -2.94
CA PHE A 134 -14.16 -3.34 -2.31
C PHE A 134 -12.93 -3.41 -1.41
N ILE A 135 -13.01 -4.19 -0.33
CA ILE A 135 -11.86 -4.50 0.53
C ILE A 135 -11.15 -5.75 0.00
N ILE A 136 -9.82 -5.70 -0.06
CA ILE A 136 -8.96 -6.78 -0.50
C ILE A 136 -7.97 -7.14 0.62
N LEU A 137 -7.94 -8.43 0.92
CA LEU A 137 -7.01 -9.06 1.88
C LEU A 137 -6.18 -10.09 1.10
N ASN A 138 -4.87 -9.93 1.09
CA ASN A 138 -3.95 -10.87 0.45
C ASN A 138 -2.60 -10.89 1.15
N VAL A 139 -1.83 -11.94 0.88
CA VAL A 139 -0.39 -12.04 1.14
C VAL A 139 0.29 -12.25 -0.20
N ALA A 140 1.05 -11.26 -0.65
CA ALA A 140 1.80 -11.35 -1.90
C ALA A 140 3.18 -11.98 -1.66
N VAL A 141 3.73 -12.60 -2.71
CA VAL A 141 5.05 -13.23 -2.69
C VAL A 141 5.92 -12.61 -3.78
N GLY A 142 6.99 -11.94 -3.38
CA GLY A 142 7.94 -11.31 -4.29
C GLY A 142 7.41 -10.05 -4.97
N GLY A 143 8.12 -9.60 -6.00
CA GLY A 143 7.80 -8.40 -6.77
C GLY A 143 9.04 -7.78 -7.40
N THR A 144 8.89 -7.20 -8.59
CA THR A 144 9.96 -6.50 -9.34
C THR A 144 9.73 -5.00 -9.45
N ASN A 145 8.64 -4.48 -8.86
CA ASN A 145 8.29 -3.06 -8.82
C ASN A 145 9.09 -2.26 -7.78
N TYR A 146 10.27 -2.73 -7.38
CA TYR A 146 11.12 -2.14 -6.34
C TYR A 146 10.51 -2.10 -4.93
N TYR A 147 9.34 -2.71 -4.71
CA TYR A 147 8.79 -2.88 -3.36
C TYR A 147 9.77 -3.64 -2.45
N PHE A 148 10.50 -4.61 -2.98
CA PHE A 148 11.71 -5.14 -2.35
C PHE A 148 12.93 -4.52 -3.04
N PRO A 149 13.65 -3.57 -2.42
CA PRO A 149 14.84 -2.97 -3.03
C PRO A 149 15.94 -4.02 -3.26
N ASP A 150 16.84 -3.77 -4.21
CA ASP A 150 17.97 -4.68 -4.49
C ASP A 150 19.12 -4.47 -3.48
N ASP A 151 19.21 -3.29 -2.86
CA ASP A 151 20.21 -2.87 -1.88
C ASP A 151 19.79 -3.16 -0.42
N VAL A 152 19.16 -4.31 -0.20
CA VAL A 152 18.71 -4.76 1.13
C VAL A 152 19.65 -5.81 1.73
N SER A 153 19.77 -5.79 3.05
CA SER A 153 20.36 -6.86 3.84
C SER A 153 19.27 -7.72 4.48
N ASN A 154 19.46 -9.04 4.47
CA ASN A 154 18.54 -10.03 5.03
C ASN A 154 19.37 -11.27 5.41
N PRO A 155 19.04 -12.00 6.50
CA PRO A 155 19.69 -13.27 6.85
C PRO A 155 19.88 -14.23 5.67
N SER A 156 18.92 -14.28 4.74
CA SER A 156 19.11 -14.85 3.41
C SER A 156 19.04 -13.74 2.37
N ALA A 157 20.07 -13.64 1.53
CA ALA A 157 20.11 -12.63 0.47
C ALA A 157 18.85 -12.71 -0.42
N LYS A 158 18.36 -11.56 -0.88
CA LYS A 158 17.24 -11.49 -1.83
C LYS A 158 17.60 -12.33 -3.07
N PRO A 159 16.80 -13.35 -3.43
CA PRO A 159 17.21 -14.30 -4.47
C PRO A 159 16.93 -13.85 -5.91
N TRP A 160 16.33 -12.68 -6.12
CA TRP A 160 16.10 -12.09 -7.45
C TRP A 160 16.51 -10.61 -7.47
N SER A 161 16.86 -10.07 -8.63
CA SER A 161 16.96 -8.62 -8.86
C SER A 161 15.64 -8.09 -9.44
N ASN A 162 15.31 -6.83 -9.15
CA ASN A 162 14.17 -6.13 -9.75
C ASN A 162 14.26 -6.03 -11.29
N THR A 163 15.45 -6.18 -11.86
CA THR A 163 15.66 -6.16 -13.31
C THR A 163 15.75 -7.55 -13.96
N SER A 164 15.65 -8.63 -13.18
CA SER A 164 15.75 -9.98 -13.71
C SER A 164 14.53 -10.34 -14.57
N PRO A 165 14.72 -10.78 -15.83
CA PRO A 165 13.63 -11.29 -16.65
C PRO A 165 13.11 -12.65 -16.18
N THR A 166 13.85 -13.31 -15.27
CA THR A 166 13.52 -14.62 -14.69
C THR A 166 13.33 -14.55 -13.18
N ALA A 167 13.01 -13.37 -12.62
CA ALA A 167 12.91 -13.14 -11.18
C ALA A 167 12.09 -14.21 -10.43
N SER A 168 10.94 -14.63 -10.98
CA SER A 168 10.11 -15.68 -10.39
C SER A 168 10.80 -17.05 -10.34
N SER A 169 11.56 -17.39 -11.39
CA SER A 169 12.36 -18.62 -11.45
C SER A 169 13.54 -18.53 -10.49
N ASP A 170 14.21 -17.38 -10.40
CA ASP A 170 15.34 -17.15 -9.49
C ASP A 170 14.87 -17.31 -8.03
N PHE A 171 13.73 -16.70 -7.69
CA PHE A 171 13.06 -16.87 -6.40
C PHE A 171 12.76 -18.33 -6.08
N TRP A 172 12.14 -19.07 -7.01
CA TRP A 172 11.78 -20.47 -6.81
C TRP A 172 13.00 -21.40 -6.69
N ASN A 173 14.05 -21.16 -7.47
CA ASN A 173 15.28 -21.95 -7.42
C ASN A 173 16.00 -21.77 -6.09
N ALA A 174 15.85 -20.61 -5.44
CA ALA A 174 16.37 -20.35 -4.11
C ALA A 174 15.51 -20.87 -2.95
N ARG A 175 14.41 -21.61 -3.20
CA ARG A 175 13.47 -22.06 -2.16
C ARG A 175 14.10 -22.79 -0.98
N ALA A 176 15.23 -23.48 -1.18
CA ALA A 176 15.96 -24.12 -0.09
C ALA A 176 16.43 -23.14 0.99
N GLN A 177 16.58 -21.85 0.66
CA GLN A 177 17.01 -20.78 1.56
C GLN A 177 15.86 -20.21 2.40
N TRP A 178 14.65 -20.11 1.83
CA TRP A 178 13.54 -19.39 2.46
C TRP A 178 12.32 -20.25 2.81
N LEU A 179 12.13 -21.42 2.19
CA LEU A 179 10.91 -22.23 2.37
C LEU A 179 10.72 -22.69 3.82
N SER A 180 11.82 -22.96 4.53
CA SER A 180 11.77 -23.33 5.96
C SER A 180 11.29 -22.19 6.86
N THR A 181 11.33 -20.94 6.39
CA THR A 181 10.89 -19.77 7.17
C THR A 181 9.37 -19.56 7.12
N TRP A 182 8.67 -20.24 6.21
CA TRP A 182 7.22 -20.12 6.03
C TRP A 182 6.50 -21.28 6.71
N GLN A 183 6.49 -21.25 8.04
CA GLN A 183 5.89 -22.31 8.85
C GLN A 183 5.02 -21.74 9.95
N GLY A 184 3.92 -22.45 10.22
CA GLY A 184 2.99 -22.11 11.30
C GLY A 184 2.26 -20.80 11.07
N ASP A 185 1.57 -20.37 12.12
CA ASP A 185 0.70 -19.20 12.09
C ASP A 185 1.45 -17.88 11.91
N ASP A 186 2.74 -17.85 12.22
CA ASP A 186 3.65 -16.71 11.99
C ASP A 186 3.77 -16.30 10.51
N ALA A 187 3.48 -17.22 9.58
CA ALA A 187 3.55 -16.96 8.14
C ALA A 187 2.16 -16.69 7.51
N HIS A 188 1.09 -16.77 8.30
CA HIS A 188 -0.29 -16.62 7.84
C HIS A 188 -0.76 -15.17 7.97
N LEU A 189 -1.65 -14.73 7.08
CA LEU A 189 -2.49 -13.58 7.36
C LEU A 189 -3.59 -14.01 8.33
N GLN A 190 -3.52 -13.51 9.56
CA GLN A 190 -4.51 -13.76 10.58
C GLN A 190 -5.43 -12.55 10.73
N VAL A 191 -6.74 -12.78 10.72
CA VAL A 191 -7.76 -11.73 10.82
C VAL A 191 -8.72 -12.12 11.94
N ASP A 192 -8.74 -11.32 13.00
CA ASP A 192 -9.71 -11.46 14.09
C ASP A 192 -11.08 -10.89 13.64
N TYR A 193 -11.10 -9.66 13.14
CA TYR A 193 -12.31 -9.05 12.60
C TYR A 193 -12.05 -8.06 11.48
N VAL A 194 -13.09 -7.84 10.66
CA VAL A 194 -13.22 -6.69 9.77
C VAL A 194 -14.51 -5.96 10.15
N LYS A 195 -14.42 -4.65 10.38
CA LYS A 195 -15.57 -3.81 10.72
C LYS A 195 -15.65 -2.64 9.75
N VAL A 196 -16.83 -2.46 9.15
CA VAL A 196 -17.17 -1.32 8.31
C VAL A 196 -18.44 -0.69 8.88
N PHE A 197 -18.40 0.62 9.10
CA PHE A 197 -19.53 1.37 9.61
C PHE A 197 -19.56 2.76 8.97
N ALA A 198 -20.75 3.32 8.86
CA ALA A 198 -21.00 4.69 8.44
C ALA A 198 -21.79 5.39 9.56
N VAL A 199 -21.52 6.69 9.75
CA VAL A 199 -22.13 7.53 10.78
C VAL A 199 -22.98 8.62 10.15
#